data_AF-A0A539CZ56-F1
#
_entry.id   AF-A0A539CZ56-F1
#
_cell.length_a   1.000
_cell.length_b   1.000
_cell.length_c   1.000
_cell.angle_alpha   90.00
_cell.angle_beta   90.00
_cell.angle_gamma   90.00
#
_symmetry.space_group_name_H-M   'P 1'
#
loop_
_entity.id
_entity.type
_entity.pdbx_description
1 polymer ?
#
loop_
_entity_poly.entity_id
_entity_poly.type
_entity_poly.pdbx_seq_one_letter_code
_entity_poly.pdbx_strand_id
1 'polypeptide(L)'
;ALRDQYVVVMAHLDHEGISPDETRPDRIYNGAMDNSAGTSAMLEVARAMATAPTRPRRSIIFLAVTGEEKGLLGSEFFANNPTVPTEGLVAVVNMDMPVLTYAFTDIVVLGSDHSTLGQTYHKPNDDLSQPIDWNAAARFAQVSAGVVRAVADQDQRPLWYAGDEFGDRFAPEAEKAPKP
;
A
#
# COMPACT_ATOMS: atom_id res chain seq x y z
N ALA A 1 17.23 12.69 16.04
CA ALA A 1 15.91 13.19 16.47
C ALA A 1 14.76 12.42 15.83
N LEU A 2 14.72 12.25 14.49
CA LEU A 2 13.56 11.64 13.80
C LEU A 2 13.49 10.10 13.80
N ARG A 3 14.52 9.41 14.29
CA ARG A 3 14.64 7.94 14.21
C ARG A 3 13.52 7.16 14.92
N ASP A 4 12.89 7.76 15.93
CA ASP A 4 11.78 7.16 16.69
C ASP A 4 10.40 7.58 16.13
N GLN A 5 10.39 8.18 14.93
CA GLN A 5 9.20 8.34 14.09
C GLN A 5 9.25 7.33 12.96
N TYR A 6 8.10 6.77 12.63
CA TYR A 6 7.96 5.61 11.76
C TYR A 6 7.02 5.91 10.59
N VAL A 7 7.50 5.63 9.39
CA VAL A 7 6.66 5.50 8.19
C VAL A 7 6.38 4.02 8.00
N VAL A 8 5.10 3.63 8.01
CA VAL A 8 4.70 2.27 7.69
C VAL A 8 4.50 2.17 6.18
N VAL A 9 5.12 1.18 5.56
CA VAL A 9 4.85 0.78 4.19
C VAL A 9 4.20 -0.59 4.28
N MET A 10 2.96 -0.71 3.83
CA MET A 10 2.18 -1.94 3.98
C MET A 10 1.61 -2.43 2.64
N ALA A 11 1.38 -3.73 2.58
CA ALA A 11 0.65 -4.44 1.54
C ALA A 11 0.01 -5.68 2.19
N HIS A 12 -1.07 -6.21 1.64
CA HIS A 12 -1.58 -7.50 2.12
C HIS A 12 -0.98 -8.67 1.33
N LEU A 13 -0.78 -9.77 2.03
CA LEU A 13 -0.12 -10.98 1.54
C LEU A 13 -1.13 -12.08 1.21
N ASP A 14 -2.33 -12.02 1.80
CA ASP A 14 -3.40 -12.97 1.51
C ASP A 14 -4.14 -12.62 0.23
N HIS A 15 -4.92 -13.59 -0.24
CA HIS A 15 -5.93 -13.42 -1.26
C HIS A 15 -7.10 -14.38 -0.98
N GLU A 16 -8.11 -14.41 -1.86
CA GLU A 16 -9.37 -15.15 -1.65
C GLU A 16 -9.23 -16.68 -1.57
N GLY A 17 -8.10 -17.24 -2.01
CA GLY A 17 -7.81 -18.67 -1.92
C GLY A 17 -8.50 -19.48 -3.00
N ILE A 18 -9.52 -20.28 -2.64
CA ILE A 18 -10.18 -21.22 -3.57
C ILE A 18 -11.65 -20.83 -3.76
N SER A 19 -12.06 -20.72 -5.03
CA SER A 19 -13.44 -20.47 -5.42
C SER A 19 -14.37 -21.60 -4.96
N PRO A 20 -15.54 -21.26 -4.37
CA PRO A 20 -16.55 -22.25 -4.01
C PRO A 20 -17.28 -22.80 -5.25
N ASP A 21 -17.12 -22.18 -6.42
CA ASP A 21 -17.71 -22.63 -7.68
C ASP A 21 -16.98 -23.85 -8.24
N GLU A 22 -17.50 -25.04 -7.94
CA GLU A 22 -16.91 -26.31 -8.35
C GLU A 22 -17.03 -26.59 -9.85
N THR A 23 -17.82 -25.79 -10.59
CA THR A 23 -18.02 -25.99 -12.03
C THR A 23 -16.85 -25.45 -12.85
N ARG A 24 -15.95 -24.67 -12.23
CA ARG A 24 -14.83 -24.03 -12.91
C ARG A 24 -13.65 -25.00 -13.11
N PRO A 25 -12.98 -24.94 -14.27
CA PRO A 25 -11.76 -25.71 -14.49
C PRO A 25 -10.59 -25.21 -13.63
N ASP A 26 -10.51 -23.91 -13.39
CA ASP A 26 -9.59 -23.30 -12.42
C ASP A 26 -10.38 -22.62 -11.30
N ARG A 27 -10.04 -22.98 -10.07
CA ARG A 27 -10.68 -22.52 -8.85
C ARG A 27 -9.73 -21.71 -7.98
N ILE A 28 -8.46 -21.56 -8.34
CA ILE A 28 -7.48 -20.84 -7.52
C ILE A 28 -7.57 -19.34 -7.84
N TYR A 29 -7.70 -18.53 -6.82
CA TYR A 29 -7.48 -17.09 -6.89
C TYR A 29 -6.00 -16.85 -6.62
N ASN A 30 -5.22 -16.61 -7.68
CA ASN A 30 -3.76 -16.53 -7.60
C ASN A 30 -3.26 -15.18 -7.06
N GLY A 31 -4.01 -14.10 -7.27
CA GLY A 31 -3.75 -12.80 -6.63
C GLY A 31 -2.52 -12.10 -7.15
N ALA A 32 -2.29 -12.17 -8.46
CA ALA A 32 -1.13 -11.56 -9.07
C ALA A 32 -1.17 -10.03 -8.95
N MET A 33 -2.31 -9.42 -9.29
CA MET A 33 -2.56 -7.99 -9.11
C MET A 33 -3.03 -7.68 -7.69
N ASP A 34 -3.86 -8.55 -7.13
CA ASP A 34 -4.46 -8.42 -5.79
C ASP A 34 -3.99 -9.56 -4.86
N ASN A 35 -2.90 -9.42 -4.12
CA ASN A 35 -2.01 -8.25 -4.05
C ASN A 35 -0.52 -8.62 -4.03
N SER A 36 -0.18 -9.68 -4.78
CA SER A 36 1.22 -10.04 -5.00
C SER A 36 2.01 -8.90 -5.63
N ALA A 37 1.39 -8.10 -6.50
CA ALA A 37 2.00 -6.92 -7.11
C ALA A 37 2.35 -5.83 -6.06
N GLY A 38 1.43 -5.50 -5.15
CA GLY A 38 1.70 -4.53 -4.07
C GLY A 38 2.73 -5.05 -3.07
N THR A 39 2.66 -6.34 -2.70
CA THR A 39 3.69 -6.98 -1.86
C THR A 39 5.07 -6.97 -2.53
N SER A 40 5.14 -7.26 -3.83
CA SER A 40 6.40 -7.21 -4.60
C SER A 40 6.95 -5.80 -4.69
N ALA A 41 6.10 -4.80 -4.91
CA ALA A 41 6.49 -3.39 -4.89
C ALA A 41 7.00 -2.96 -3.52
N MET A 42 6.36 -3.41 -2.43
CA MET A 42 6.81 -3.13 -1.06
C MET A 42 8.21 -3.70 -0.81
N LEU A 43 8.48 -4.93 -1.26
CA LEU A 43 9.81 -5.55 -1.16
C LEU A 43 10.85 -4.78 -1.98
N GLU A 44 10.48 -4.29 -3.17
CA GLU A 44 11.39 -3.47 -3.99
C GLU A 44 11.68 -2.11 -3.35
N VAL A 45 10.68 -1.46 -2.74
CA VAL A 45 10.91 -0.25 -1.94
C VAL A 45 11.82 -0.56 -0.75
N ALA A 46 11.63 -1.69 -0.06
CA ALA A 46 12.51 -2.11 1.02
C ALA A 46 13.96 -2.29 0.56
N ARG A 47 14.16 -2.95 -0.59
CA ARG A 47 15.48 -3.11 -1.21
C ARG A 47 16.09 -1.75 -1.56
N ALA A 48 15.31 -0.83 -2.15
CA ALA A 48 15.77 0.51 -2.50
C ALA A 48 16.21 1.31 -1.27
N MET A 49 15.44 1.27 -0.17
CA MET A 49 15.80 1.95 1.09
C MET A 49 17.02 1.33 1.76
N ALA A 50 17.15 0.00 1.71
CA ALA A 50 18.28 -0.71 2.31
C ALA A 50 19.60 -0.48 1.56
N THR A 51 19.54 -0.26 0.24
CA THR A 51 20.71 -0.07 -0.63
C THR A 51 21.03 1.40 -0.93
N ALA A 52 20.21 2.33 -0.46
CA ALA A 52 20.43 3.75 -0.67
C ALA A 52 21.74 4.23 0.01
N PRO A 53 22.49 5.15 -0.62
CA PRO A 53 23.74 5.70 -0.04
C PRO A 53 23.52 6.39 1.31
N THR A 54 22.33 6.95 1.52
CA THR A 54 21.94 7.60 2.76
C THR A 54 20.69 6.92 3.32
N ARG A 55 20.73 6.64 4.61
CA ARG A 55 19.57 6.08 5.33
C ARG A 55 18.49 7.16 5.48
N PRO A 56 17.21 6.78 5.42
CA PRO A 56 16.12 7.67 5.77
C PRO A 56 16.26 8.21 7.21
N ARG A 57 15.80 9.45 7.44
CA ARG A 57 15.90 10.10 8.76
C ARG A 57 14.91 9.53 9.78
N ARG A 58 13.72 9.13 9.32
CA ARG A 58 12.72 8.34 10.06
C ARG A 58 12.97 6.84 9.87
N SER A 59 12.56 6.05 10.84
CA SER A 59 12.53 4.60 10.69
C SER A 59 11.40 4.21 9.73
N ILE A 60 11.57 3.11 9.01
CA ILE A 60 10.55 2.57 8.10
C ILE A 60 10.18 1.17 8.57
N ILE A 61 8.88 0.92 8.70
CA ILE A 61 8.31 -0.41 9.01
C ILE A 61 7.72 -0.96 7.72
N PHE A 62 8.21 -2.10 7.25
CA PHE A 62 7.59 -2.83 6.15
C PHE A 62 6.66 -3.90 6.73
N LEU A 63 5.37 -3.80 6.42
CA LEU A 63 4.32 -4.58 7.06
C LEU A 63 3.50 -5.35 6.00
N ALA A 64 3.75 -6.65 5.88
CA ALA A 64 2.88 -7.57 5.15
C ALA A 64 1.75 -8.03 6.07
N VAL A 65 0.51 -7.61 5.81
CA VAL A 65 -0.66 -8.01 6.60
C VAL A 65 -1.39 -9.19 5.94
N THR A 66 -2.21 -9.90 6.72
CA THR A 66 -3.08 -10.98 6.22
C THR A 66 -4.52 -10.73 6.66
N GLY A 67 -5.50 -11.34 5.98
CA GLY A 67 -6.92 -11.22 6.29
C GLY A 67 -7.52 -9.91 5.80
N GLU A 68 -6.92 -9.27 4.80
CA GLU A 68 -7.48 -8.09 4.15
C GLU A 68 -8.83 -8.45 3.50
N GLU A 69 -8.84 -9.53 2.73
CA GLU A 69 -10.00 -10.03 1.98
C GLU A 69 -11.13 -10.54 2.90
N LYS A 70 -10.80 -10.76 4.18
CA LYS A 70 -11.76 -11.17 5.22
C LYS A 70 -12.23 -9.99 6.08
N GLY A 71 -11.95 -8.76 5.64
CA GLY A 71 -12.39 -7.54 6.29
C GLY A 71 -11.27 -6.82 7.06
N LEU A 72 -10.11 -6.62 6.43
CA LEU A 72 -9.00 -5.82 6.95
C LEU A 72 -8.39 -6.33 8.27
N LEU A 73 -8.53 -7.61 8.58
CA LEU A 73 -8.27 -8.16 9.92
C LEU A 73 -6.82 -7.91 10.39
N GLY A 74 -5.84 -8.07 9.52
CA GLY A 74 -4.43 -7.87 9.86
C GLY A 74 -4.06 -6.40 10.08
N SER A 75 -4.60 -5.49 9.25
CA SER A 75 -4.34 -4.05 9.41
C SER A 75 -5.10 -3.48 10.61
N GLU A 76 -6.33 -3.95 10.87
CA GLU A 76 -7.07 -3.65 12.10
C GLU A 76 -6.33 -4.15 13.34
N PHE A 77 -5.80 -5.37 13.30
CA PHE A 77 -5.01 -5.90 14.41
C PHE A 77 -3.78 -5.05 14.70
N PHE A 78 -3.03 -4.67 13.65
CA PHE A 78 -1.85 -3.81 13.80
C PHE A 78 -2.21 -2.41 14.31
N ALA A 79 -3.29 -1.81 13.81
CA ALA A 79 -3.74 -0.49 14.27
C ALA A 79 -4.09 -0.49 15.77
N ASN A 80 -4.68 -1.58 16.26
CA ASN A 80 -5.02 -1.75 17.67
C ASN A 80 -3.84 -2.24 18.54
N ASN A 81 -2.82 -2.86 17.94
CA ASN A 81 -1.69 -3.49 18.63
C ASN A 81 -0.35 -3.18 17.93
N PRO A 82 0.03 -1.89 17.79
CA PRO A 82 1.24 -1.54 17.06
C PRO A 82 2.48 -2.03 17.82
N THR A 83 3.50 -2.46 17.07
CA THR A 83 4.77 -2.94 17.64
C THR A 83 5.70 -1.82 18.10
N VAL A 84 5.30 -0.56 17.90
CA VAL A 84 5.99 0.67 18.30
C VAL A 84 4.96 1.63 18.91
N PRO A 85 5.36 2.63 19.72
CA PRO A 85 4.43 3.61 20.26
C PRO A 85 3.64 4.32 19.15
N THR A 86 2.32 4.38 19.30
CA THR A 86 1.40 4.93 18.30
C THR A 86 1.72 6.37 17.93
N GLU A 87 2.18 7.19 18.89
CA GLU A 87 2.55 8.59 18.69
C GLU A 87 3.75 8.75 17.75
N GLY A 88 4.56 7.69 17.62
CA GLY A 88 5.69 7.61 16.70
C GLY A 88 5.28 7.25 15.27
N LEU A 89 4.09 6.68 15.03
CA LEU A 89 3.59 6.41 13.68
C LEU A 89 3.18 7.73 13.02
N VAL A 90 3.85 8.14 11.94
CA VAL A 90 3.61 9.45 11.30
C VAL A 90 2.92 9.36 9.95
N ALA A 91 2.99 8.21 9.29
CA ALA A 91 2.35 7.97 8.01
C ALA A 91 2.24 6.47 7.74
N VAL A 92 1.22 6.09 6.97
CA VAL A 92 1.06 4.77 6.39
C VAL A 92 0.96 4.93 4.87
N VAL A 93 1.79 4.21 4.14
CA VAL A 93 1.76 4.10 2.68
C VAL A 93 1.33 2.66 2.36
N ASN A 94 0.07 2.48 1.96
CA ASN A 94 -0.45 1.18 1.54
C ASN A 94 -0.21 0.97 0.04
N MET A 95 0.29 -0.20 -0.34
CA MET A 95 0.48 -0.65 -1.70
C MET A 95 -0.50 -1.77 -1.97
N ASP A 96 -1.57 -1.43 -2.67
CA ASP A 96 -2.65 -2.36 -2.93
C ASP A 96 -3.22 -2.13 -4.32
N MET A 97 -3.31 -3.22 -5.07
CA MET A 97 -3.67 -3.27 -6.47
C MET A 97 -3.03 -2.16 -7.33
N PRO A 98 -1.69 -2.04 -7.37
CA PRO A 98 -1.09 -1.14 -8.34
C PRO A 98 -1.48 -1.62 -9.73
N VAL A 99 -2.10 -0.77 -10.55
CA VAL A 99 -2.51 -1.18 -11.89
C VAL A 99 -1.30 -1.12 -12.82
N LEU A 100 -0.77 -2.30 -13.20
CA LEU A 100 0.50 -2.46 -13.92
C LEU A 100 0.34 -2.95 -15.36
N THR A 101 -0.84 -2.79 -15.97
CA THR A 101 -1.13 -3.31 -17.32
C THR A 101 -1.07 -2.23 -18.41
N TYR A 102 -0.87 -0.97 -18.05
CA TYR A 102 -0.72 0.16 -18.97
C TYR A 102 0.30 1.18 -18.43
N ALA A 103 0.69 2.12 -19.30
CA ALA A 103 1.66 3.16 -18.95
C ALA A 103 1.21 3.94 -17.71
N PHE A 104 2.09 4.03 -16.72
CA PHE A 104 1.82 4.77 -15.49
C PHE A 104 1.63 6.26 -15.79
N THR A 105 0.38 6.74 -15.78
CA THR A 105 0.02 8.15 -16.04
C THR A 105 -0.44 8.88 -14.80
N ASP A 106 -1.10 8.19 -13.85
CA ASP A 106 -1.79 8.82 -12.73
C ASP A 106 -1.72 7.96 -11.45
N ILE A 107 -1.78 8.60 -10.27
CA ILE A 107 -2.05 7.95 -8.98
C ILE A 107 -3.51 8.24 -8.64
N VAL A 108 -4.34 7.20 -8.60
CA VAL A 108 -5.75 7.30 -8.19
C VAL A 108 -5.96 6.39 -6.99
N VAL A 109 -6.59 6.93 -5.96
CA VAL A 109 -6.96 6.17 -4.77
C VAL A 109 -8.38 5.62 -4.97
N LEU A 110 -8.47 4.29 -5.09
CA LEU A 110 -9.63 3.39 -5.25
C LEU A 110 -10.52 3.57 -6.51
N GLY A 111 -10.80 2.47 -7.23
CA GLY A 111 -11.65 2.47 -8.45
C GLY A 111 -11.61 1.19 -9.30
N SER A 112 -12.23 0.10 -8.85
CA SER A 112 -12.50 -1.08 -9.69
C SER A 112 -13.64 -0.84 -10.71
N ASP A 113 -14.59 0.05 -10.38
CA ASP A 113 -15.75 0.39 -11.22
C ASP A 113 -15.43 1.32 -12.40
N HIS A 114 -14.20 1.81 -12.51
CA HIS A 114 -13.80 2.84 -13.48
C HIS A 114 -12.94 2.32 -14.63
N SER A 115 -12.66 1.02 -14.72
CA SER A 115 -11.86 0.45 -15.80
C SER A 115 -12.30 -0.97 -16.19
N THR A 116 -11.79 -1.47 -17.31
CA THR A 116 -12.02 -2.86 -17.77
C THR A 116 -11.39 -3.92 -16.86
N LEU A 117 -10.70 -3.52 -15.78
CA LEU A 117 -10.09 -4.42 -14.80
C LEU A 117 -11.09 -5.15 -13.92
N GLY A 118 -12.34 -4.68 -13.83
CA GLY A 118 -13.40 -5.39 -13.09
C GLY A 118 -13.67 -6.82 -13.60
N GLN A 119 -13.26 -7.16 -14.82
CA GLN A 119 -13.35 -8.54 -15.32
C GLN A 119 -12.25 -9.48 -14.80
N THR A 120 -11.19 -8.94 -14.22
CA THR A 120 -10.05 -9.71 -13.69
C THR A 120 -9.96 -9.59 -12.17
N TYR A 121 -10.37 -8.45 -11.61
CA TYR A 121 -10.42 -8.21 -10.18
C TYR A 121 -11.25 -9.27 -9.43
N HIS A 122 -10.65 -9.90 -8.41
CA HIS A 122 -11.27 -10.99 -7.63
C HIS A 122 -11.77 -12.16 -8.51
N LYS A 123 -10.99 -12.52 -9.54
CA LYS A 123 -11.28 -13.64 -10.46
C LYS A 123 -10.08 -14.59 -10.60
N PRO A 124 -10.28 -15.85 -11.01
CA PRO A 124 -9.17 -16.82 -11.14
C PRO A 124 -8.10 -16.41 -12.16
N ASN A 125 -8.48 -15.61 -13.16
CA ASN A 125 -7.57 -15.05 -14.15
C ASN A 125 -6.74 -13.85 -13.63
N ASP A 126 -6.84 -13.49 -12.35
CA ASP A 126 -5.84 -12.65 -11.69
C ASP A 126 -4.56 -13.43 -11.38
N ASP A 127 -3.84 -13.84 -12.42
CA ASP A 127 -2.62 -14.65 -12.33
C ASP A 127 -1.44 -14.02 -13.09
N LEU A 128 -0.28 -14.68 -13.07
CA LEU A 128 0.94 -14.18 -13.71
C LEU A 128 0.94 -14.27 -15.25
N SER A 129 -0.07 -14.90 -15.86
CA SER A 129 -0.22 -14.95 -17.33
C SER A 129 -0.75 -13.65 -17.93
N GLN A 130 -1.23 -12.74 -17.07
CA GLN A 130 -1.63 -11.39 -17.45
C GLN A 130 -0.50 -10.63 -18.16
N PRO A 131 -0.83 -9.69 -19.07
CA PRO A 131 0.16 -8.86 -19.75
C PRO A 131 0.69 -7.78 -18.80
N ILE A 132 1.51 -8.18 -17.82
CA ILE A 132 2.15 -7.26 -16.87
C ILE A 132 3.11 -6.35 -17.66
N ASP A 133 2.86 -5.04 -17.63
CA ASP A 133 3.82 -4.03 -18.07
C ASP A 133 4.87 -3.85 -16.97
N TRP A 134 5.98 -4.55 -17.13
CA TRP A 134 7.12 -4.48 -16.21
C TRP A 134 7.72 -3.09 -16.08
N ASN A 135 7.60 -2.24 -17.11
CA ASN A 135 8.03 -0.85 -17.00
C ASN A 135 7.08 -0.04 -16.12
N ALA A 136 5.77 -0.29 -16.23
CA ALA A 136 4.79 0.27 -15.30
C ALA A 136 5.04 -0.20 -13.86
N ALA A 137 5.32 -1.49 -13.67
CA ALA A 137 5.70 -2.07 -12.37
C ALA A 137 6.92 -1.37 -11.75
N ALA A 138 7.99 -1.23 -12.54
CA ALA A 138 9.21 -0.56 -12.11
C ALA A 138 8.96 0.92 -11.77
N ARG A 139 8.16 1.63 -12.58
CA ARG A 139 7.78 3.03 -12.31
C ARG A 139 6.97 3.15 -11.03
N PHE A 140 6.00 2.25 -10.80
CA PHE A 140 5.21 2.24 -9.56
C PHE A 140 6.12 2.07 -8.34
N ALA A 141 7.06 1.13 -8.37
CA ALA A 141 8.01 0.93 -7.30
C ALA A 141 8.92 2.15 -7.10
N GLN A 142 9.40 2.78 -8.18
CA GLN A 142 10.23 3.99 -8.12
C GLN A 142 9.49 5.19 -7.52
N VAL A 143 8.25 5.44 -7.97
CA VAL A 143 7.41 6.53 -7.44
C VAL A 143 7.08 6.27 -5.98
N SER A 144 6.70 5.04 -5.62
CA SER A 144 6.42 4.68 -4.24
C SER A 144 7.64 4.82 -3.34
N ALA A 145 8.82 4.41 -3.80
CA ALA A 145 10.08 4.65 -3.10
C ALA A 145 10.34 6.15 -2.91
N GLY A 146 10.08 6.96 -3.93
CA GLY A 146 10.20 8.42 -3.86
C GLY A 146 9.27 9.04 -2.82
N VAL A 147 8.00 8.63 -2.78
CA VAL A 147 7.02 9.08 -1.79
C VAL A 147 7.45 8.69 -0.37
N VAL A 148 7.76 7.42 -0.15
CA VAL A 148 8.24 6.91 1.15
C VAL A 148 9.48 7.67 1.59
N ARG A 149 10.42 7.90 0.68
CA ARG A 149 11.65 8.65 0.97
C ARG A 149 11.35 10.10 1.34
N ALA A 150 10.50 10.77 0.59
CA ALA A 150 10.13 12.16 0.86
C ALA A 150 9.49 12.30 2.24
N VAL A 151 8.52 11.46 2.59
CA VAL A 151 7.88 11.46 3.91
C VAL A 151 8.88 11.12 5.02
N ALA A 152 9.76 10.15 4.79
CA ALA A 152 10.75 9.74 5.78
C ALA A 152 11.82 10.82 6.06
N ASP A 153 12.11 11.70 5.11
CA ASP A 153 13.17 12.71 5.23
C ASP A 153 12.69 14.13 5.54
N GLN A 154 11.38 14.41 5.47
CA GLN A 154 10.80 15.71 5.83
C GLN A 154 11.15 16.13 7.27
N ASP A 155 11.44 17.41 7.51
CA ASP A 155 11.75 17.91 8.86
C ASP A 155 10.54 17.80 9.81
N GLN A 156 9.36 18.16 9.30
CA GLN A 156 8.10 18.13 10.03
C GLN A 156 7.33 16.84 9.75
N ARG A 157 6.43 16.48 10.66
CA ARG A 157 5.48 15.39 10.38
C ARG A 157 4.40 15.87 9.39
N PRO A 158 3.82 14.96 8.58
CA PRO A 158 2.64 15.28 7.80
C PRO A 158 1.51 15.77 8.71
N LEU A 159 0.73 16.73 8.22
CA LEU A 159 -0.43 17.27 8.91
C LEU A 159 -1.68 17.00 8.08
N TRP A 160 -2.79 16.79 8.78
CA TRP A 160 -4.11 16.81 8.15
C TRP A 160 -4.41 18.23 7.63
N TYR A 161 -5.12 18.34 6.52
CA TYR A 161 -5.66 19.63 6.11
C TYR A 161 -6.85 20.03 6.98
N ALA A 162 -7.03 21.33 7.21
CA ALA A 162 -8.19 21.85 7.91
C ALA A 162 -9.48 21.55 7.13
N GLY A 163 -10.47 20.92 7.76
CA GLY A 163 -11.71 20.49 7.09
C GLY A 163 -11.53 19.26 6.19
N ASP A 164 -10.62 18.36 6.58
CA ASP A 164 -10.51 17.01 6.03
C ASP A 164 -11.35 16.05 6.88
N GLU A 165 -12.22 15.26 6.26
CA GLU A 165 -13.18 14.39 6.97
C GLU A 165 -12.48 13.37 7.88
N PHE A 166 -11.38 12.78 7.42
CA PHE A 166 -10.63 11.81 8.21
C PHE A 166 -9.87 12.49 9.34
N GLY A 167 -9.22 13.62 9.05
CA GLY A 167 -8.56 14.43 10.05
C GLY A 167 -9.50 14.88 11.16
N ASP A 168 -10.71 15.32 10.82
CA ASP A 168 -11.70 15.82 11.78
C ASP A 168 -12.33 14.67 12.58
N ARG A 169 -12.54 13.51 11.96
CA ARG A 169 -13.12 12.33 12.61
C ARG A 169 -12.15 11.59 13.52
N PHE A 170 -10.91 11.35 13.05
CA PHE A 170 -9.96 10.45 13.71
C PHE A 170 -8.85 11.19 14.46
N ALA A 171 -8.66 12.49 14.21
CA ALA A 171 -7.64 13.30 14.89
C ALA A 171 -8.13 14.74 15.14
N PRO A 172 -9.26 14.95 15.83
CA PRO A 172 -9.90 16.28 15.96
C PRO A 172 -8.99 17.33 16.62
N GLU A 173 -8.17 16.91 17.58
CA GLU A 173 -7.26 17.80 18.35
C GLU A 173 -5.87 17.95 17.70
N ALA A 174 -5.61 17.28 16.57
CA ALA A 174 -4.31 17.37 15.90
C ALA A 174 -4.15 18.72 15.18
N GLU A 175 -2.92 19.25 15.18
CA GLU A 175 -2.57 20.42 14.36
C GLU A 175 -2.93 20.18 12.89
N LYS A 176 -3.52 21.22 12.26
CA LYS A 176 -4.00 21.17 10.88
C LYS A 176 -3.25 22.17 10.00
N ALA A 177 -2.93 21.77 8.78
CA ALA A 177 -2.40 22.67 7.76
C ALA A 177 -3.54 23.37 6.98
N PRO A 178 -3.33 24.59 6.46
CA PRO A 178 -4.26 25.21 5.53
C PRO A 178 -4.34 24.40 4.22
N LYS A 179 -5.51 24.35 3.58
CA LYS A 179 -5.65 23.77 2.24
C LYS A 179 -4.83 24.60 1.22
N PRO A 180 -4.19 23.96 0.23
CA PRO A 180 -3.49 24.66 -0.86
C PRO A 180 -4.40 25.57 -1.67
#